data_AF-A0A9P8W402-F1
#
_entry.id   AF-A0A9P8W402-F1
#
_cell.length_a   1.000
_cell.length_b   1.000
_cell.length_c   1.000
_cell.angle_alpha   90.00
_cell.angle_beta   90.00
_cell.angle_gamma   90.00
#
_symmetry.space_group_name_H-M   'P 1'
#
loop_
_entity.id
_entity.type
_entity.pdbx_description
1 polymer ?
#
loop_
_entity_poly.entity_id
_entity_poly.type
_entity_poly.pdbx_seq_one_letter_code
_entity_poly.pdbx_strand_id
1 'polypeptide(L)'
;MYADSSALTTHDVSAPISNGAQAHDSAFDPPTEDQPRSPRMNKRVAPNPNRYFQGLVNMDAFNSPAETYHKIYHFWISLLHATTLPDDASSCWDPRLGNAIQAVEDILKNDQHAHVFSRLAYVHLTTLLEYLQKVVRNDRLSGRLPGKAGKGDASIAIDIHEKSVSTTGKKNAKVRGRITRHDVKMRRRIARRWNLLTAGSPFLLLVYSDKAESIIRDFSVSKSTLKILAEKMKAQCPRKFVKAVASLKQFAEQALQEKYNDDQIAETFLKFQDWYEL
;
A
#
# COMPACT_ATOMS: atom_id res chain seq x y z
N MET A 1 23.61 -39.78 57.68
CA MET A 1 22.79 -40.14 58.87
C MET A 1 21.32 -39.99 58.48
N TYR A 2 20.59 -41.11 58.53
CA TYR A 2 19.13 -41.34 58.49
C TYR A 2 18.30 -40.73 57.33
N ALA A 3 17.87 -41.53 56.34
CA ALA A 3 16.71 -42.46 56.30
C ALA A 3 15.51 -41.74 55.63
N ASP A 4 15.12 -42.06 54.39
CA ASP A 4 14.47 -43.26 53.86
C ASP A 4 13.08 -43.54 54.45
N SER A 5 12.04 -43.39 53.62
CA SER A 5 10.86 -44.28 53.62
C SER A 5 9.98 -44.05 52.39
N SER A 6 9.97 -45.11 51.60
CA SER A 6 9.12 -45.48 50.48
C SER A 6 7.65 -45.75 50.85
N ALA A 7 6.77 -45.78 49.84
CA ALA A 7 5.78 -46.84 49.53
C ALA A 7 4.53 -46.25 48.81
N LEU A 8 4.26 -46.56 47.54
CA LEU A 8 3.50 -47.73 46.99
C LEU A 8 2.00 -47.67 47.34
N THR A 9 1.03 -47.66 46.40
CA THR A 9 0.47 -48.81 45.64
C THR A 9 -0.68 -48.27 44.74
N THR A 10 -0.77 -48.50 43.42
CA THR A 10 -1.37 -49.63 42.63
C THR A 10 -2.88 -49.90 42.76
N HIS A 11 -3.57 -49.89 41.60
CA HIS A 11 -4.70 -50.72 41.09
C HIS A 11 -5.57 -49.82 40.17
N ASP A 12 -5.62 -49.98 38.85
CA ASP A 12 -6.04 -51.10 37.98
C ASP A 12 -7.56 -51.40 38.04
N VAL A 13 -8.08 -51.88 36.90
CA VAL A 13 -9.36 -52.57 36.66
C VAL A 13 -10.44 -51.81 35.86
N SER A 14 -10.45 -52.13 34.57
CA SER A 14 -11.57 -52.62 33.73
C SER A 14 -12.74 -51.72 33.28
N ALA A 15 -12.97 -51.81 31.96
CA ALA A 15 -14.23 -51.62 31.22
C ALA A 15 -15.23 -52.79 31.53
N PRO A 16 -16.37 -53.06 30.81
CA PRO A 16 -16.99 -52.40 29.64
C PRO A 16 -18.57 -52.44 29.60
N ILE A 17 -19.15 -52.06 28.43
CA ILE A 17 -20.45 -52.44 27.79
C ILE A 17 -21.83 -52.03 28.39
N SER A 18 -22.64 -51.35 27.54
CA SER A 18 -23.89 -51.88 26.91
C SER A 18 -25.21 -51.13 27.10
N ASN A 19 -25.79 -50.79 25.94
CA ASN A 19 -27.19 -50.90 25.50
C ASN A 19 -28.33 -50.10 26.15
N GLY A 20 -29.06 -49.39 25.28
CA GLY A 20 -30.42 -48.91 25.51
C GLY A 20 -30.98 -48.23 24.26
N ALA A 21 -31.50 -49.02 23.33
CA ALA A 21 -32.22 -48.56 22.14
C ALA A 21 -33.64 -48.11 22.49
N GLN A 22 -34.16 -47.07 21.82
CA GLN A 22 -35.58 -47.02 21.48
C GLN A 22 -35.83 -46.13 20.26
N ALA A 23 -36.47 -46.74 19.26
CA ALA A 23 -36.88 -46.16 18.00
C ALA A 23 -38.24 -45.45 18.14
N HIS A 24 -38.45 -44.41 17.34
CA HIS A 24 -39.78 -43.98 16.94
C HIS A 24 -39.74 -43.59 15.46
N ASP A 25 -40.40 -44.41 14.65
CA ASP A 25 -40.78 -44.14 13.27
C ASP A 25 -41.71 -42.92 13.19
N SER A 26 -41.47 -42.02 12.24
CA SER A 26 -42.57 -41.47 11.42
C SER A 26 -42.09 -40.89 10.09
N ALA A 27 -42.76 -41.37 9.05
CA ALA A 27 -43.09 -40.73 7.77
C ALA A 27 -41.97 -40.19 6.87
N PHE A 28 -41.75 -40.98 5.81
CA PHE A 28 -41.00 -40.71 4.60
C PHE A 28 -41.85 -39.87 3.63
N ASP A 29 -41.49 -38.60 3.40
CA ASP A 29 -41.98 -37.81 2.26
C ASP A 29 -40.93 -37.84 1.13
N PRO A 30 -41.30 -38.17 -0.12
CA PRO A 30 -40.36 -38.30 -1.23
C PRO A 30 -39.84 -36.94 -1.73
N PRO A 31 -38.62 -36.90 -2.31
CA PRO A 31 -37.98 -35.66 -2.71
C PRO A 31 -38.65 -35.06 -3.95
N THR A 32 -39.18 -33.86 -3.82
CA THR A 32 -39.67 -33.08 -4.97
C THR A 32 -38.48 -32.69 -5.86
N GLU A 33 -38.52 -33.27 -7.06
CA GLU A 33 -37.90 -32.88 -8.33
C GLU A 33 -37.10 -31.58 -8.40
N ASP A 34 -35.90 -31.74 -8.96
CA ASP A 34 -34.98 -30.73 -9.47
C ASP A 34 -35.68 -29.57 -10.20
N GLN A 35 -35.74 -28.41 -9.54
CA GLN A 35 -35.78 -27.14 -10.24
C GLN A 35 -34.35 -26.59 -10.36
N PRO A 36 -33.83 -26.34 -11.58
CA PRO A 36 -32.54 -25.69 -11.74
C PRO A 36 -32.62 -24.29 -11.14
N ARG A 37 -31.89 -24.08 -10.03
CA ARG A 37 -31.69 -22.76 -9.42
C ARG A 37 -31.02 -21.87 -10.46
N SER A 38 -31.84 -21.05 -11.12
CA SER A 38 -31.37 -19.99 -12.00
C SER A 38 -30.34 -19.14 -11.23
N PRO A 39 -29.14 -18.90 -11.77
CA PRO A 39 -28.17 -18.03 -11.12
C PRO A 39 -28.81 -16.66 -10.96
N ARG A 40 -29.08 -16.24 -9.72
CA ARG A 40 -29.31 -14.82 -9.40
C ARG A 40 -27.99 -14.09 -9.66
N MET A 41 -27.72 -13.80 -10.94
CA MET A 41 -26.80 -12.76 -11.33
C MET A 41 -27.44 -11.45 -10.88
N ASN A 42 -27.14 -11.03 -9.66
CA ASN A 42 -27.13 -9.62 -9.32
C ASN A 42 -26.13 -8.96 -10.28
N LYS A 43 -26.59 -8.57 -11.47
CA LYS A 43 -25.89 -7.63 -12.34
C LYS A 43 -25.82 -6.34 -11.53
N ARG A 44 -24.76 -6.19 -10.73
CA ARG A 44 -24.33 -4.86 -10.28
C ARG A 44 -24.14 -4.08 -11.57
N VAL A 45 -25.10 -3.23 -11.90
CA VAL A 45 -24.99 -2.30 -13.01
C VAL A 45 -23.70 -1.55 -12.77
N ALA A 46 -22.70 -1.79 -13.62
CA ALA A 46 -21.43 -1.11 -13.51
C ALA A 46 -21.74 0.39 -13.55
N PRO A 47 -21.31 1.17 -12.55
CA PRO A 47 -21.58 2.60 -12.52
C PRO A 47 -21.13 3.22 -13.85
N ASN A 48 -22.01 4.03 -14.45
CA ASN A 48 -21.77 4.65 -15.76
C ASN A 48 -20.38 5.32 -15.73
N PRO A 49 -19.41 4.85 -16.54
CA PRO A 49 -18.04 5.36 -16.48
C PRO A 49 -17.98 6.87 -16.73
N ASN A 50 -18.97 7.44 -17.42
CA ASN A 50 -19.07 8.87 -17.66
C ASN A 50 -19.25 9.73 -16.39
N ARG A 51 -19.81 9.18 -15.31
CA ARG A 51 -19.92 9.91 -14.02
C ARG A 51 -18.57 10.15 -13.35
N TYR A 52 -17.60 9.27 -13.61
CA TYR A 52 -16.26 9.42 -13.04
C TYR A 52 -15.45 10.51 -13.74
N PHE A 53 -15.69 10.80 -15.03
CA PHE A 53 -14.76 11.62 -15.82
C PHE A 53 -14.78 13.13 -15.56
N GLN A 54 -15.86 13.68 -15.02
CA GLN A 54 -15.97 15.13 -14.79
C GLN A 54 -15.28 15.56 -13.50
N GLY A 55 -14.51 16.64 -13.54
CA GLY A 55 -13.92 17.29 -12.35
C GLY A 55 -12.83 16.48 -11.67
N LEU A 56 -12.09 15.64 -12.41
CA LEU A 56 -10.96 14.86 -11.89
C LEU A 56 -9.66 15.64 -11.85
N VAL A 57 -9.54 16.63 -12.73
CA VAL A 57 -8.45 17.59 -12.76
C VAL A 57 -8.98 18.88 -12.17
N ASN A 58 -8.30 19.40 -11.18
CA ASN A 58 -8.51 20.73 -10.66
C ASN A 58 -7.82 21.73 -11.60
N MET A 59 -8.58 22.40 -12.45
CA MET A 59 -8.02 23.36 -13.41
C MET A 59 -7.41 24.58 -12.71
N ASP A 60 -7.90 24.95 -11.52
CA ASP A 60 -7.36 26.07 -10.76
C ASP A 60 -5.95 25.77 -10.21
N ALA A 61 -5.62 24.48 -10.05
CA ALA A 61 -4.29 24.08 -9.59
C ALA A 61 -3.20 24.56 -10.57
N PHE A 62 -3.48 24.64 -11.89
CA PHE A 62 -2.51 25.13 -12.87
C PHE A 62 -2.09 26.59 -12.66
N ASN A 63 -2.93 27.39 -11.98
CA ASN A 63 -2.67 28.78 -11.64
C ASN A 63 -2.20 28.95 -10.18
N SER A 64 -1.83 27.85 -9.50
CA SER A 64 -1.32 27.93 -8.14
C SER A 64 -0.01 28.72 -8.10
N PRO A 65 0.25 29.49 -7.03
CA PRO A 65 1.51 30.20 -6.88
C PRO A 65 2.71 29.27 -6.99
N ALA A 66 3.80 29.75 -7.59
CA ALA A 66 5.02 28.96 -7.75
C ALA A 66 5.56 28.41 -6.41
N GLU A 67 5.39 29.17 -5.33
CA GLU A 67 5.69 28.77 -3.95
C GLU A 67 5.02 27.44 -3.54
N THR A 68 3.79 27.18 -4.01
CA THR A 68 3.09 25.92 -3.75
C THR A 68 3.79 24.76 -4.44
N TYR A 69 4.18 24.94 -5.70
CA TYR A 69 4.92 23.94 -6.47
C TYR A 69 6.30 23.68 -5.86
N HIS A 70 6.99 24.74 -5.41
CA HIS A 70 8.30 24.65 -4.77
C HIS A 70 8.24 23.79 -3.50
N LYS A 71 7.27 24.09 -2.62
CA LYS A 71 7.04 23.31 -1.38
C LYS A 71 6.81 21.83 -1.67
N ILE A 72 6.07 21.52 -2.73
CA ILE A 72 5.77 20.13 -3.08
C ILE A 72 6.98 19.43 -3.69
N TYR A 73 7.75 20.12 -4.53
CA TYR A 73 9.00 19.60 -5.07
C TYR A 73 10.01 19.33 -3.96
N HIS A 74 10.24 20.30 -3.07
CA HIS A 74 11.13 20.16 -1.92
C HIS A 74 10.70 19.00 -1.02
N PHE A 75 9.41 18.92 -0.67
CA PHE A 75 8.87 17.78 0.07
C PHE A 75 9.16 16.44 -0.60
N TRP A 76 8.98 16.34 -1.92
CA TRP A 76 9.25 15.13 -2.67
C TRP A 76 10.72 14.73 -2.58
N ILE A 77 11.66 15.67 -2.77
CA ILE A 77 13.09 15.39 -2.62
C ILE A 77 13.43 14.96 -1.20
N SER A 78 12.92 15.67 -0.18
CA SER A 78 13.15 15.30 1.23
C SER A 78 12.64 13.88 1.53
N LEU A 79 11.45 13.52 1.01
CA LEU A 79 10.90 12.18 1.13
C LEU A 79 11.82 11.14 0.48
N LEU A 80 12.29 11.41 -0.73
CA LEU A 80 13.20 10.52 -1.45
C LEU A 80 14.53 10.35 -0.71
N HIS A 81 15.14 11.43 -0.22
CA HIS A 81 16.36 11.36 0.59
C HIS A 81 16.17 10.53 1.87
N ALA A 82 15.08 10.77 2.62
CA ALA A 82 14.78 10.06 3.86
C ALA A 82 14.54 8.55 3.67
N THR A 83 14.29 8.12 2.44
CA THR A 83 13.91 6.74 2.10
C THR A 83 14.85 6.10 1.08
N THR A 84 15.93 6.79 0.72
CA THR A 84 16.96 6.25 -0.16
C THR A 84 17.66 5.12 0.58
N LEU A 85 17.67 3.95 -0.04
CA LEU A 85 18.31 2.77 0.51
C LEU A 85 19.61 2.54 -0.26
N PRO A 86 20.74 2.34 0.42
CA PRO A 86 21.96 1.97 -0.28
C PRO A 86 21.80 0.61 -0.96
N ASP A 87 22.45 0.46 -2.11
CA ASP A 87 22.41 -0.76 -2.95
C ASP A 87 22.97 -2.00 -2.22
N ASP A 88 23.64 -1.79 -1.09
CA ASP A 88 24.25 -2.80 -0.23
C ASP A 88 23.30 -3.44 0.79
N ALA A 89 21.98 -3.20 0.71
CA ALA A 89 21.02 -3.78 1.63
C ALA A 89 21.12 -5.32 1.65
N SER A 90 21.86 -5.85 2.62
CA SER A 90 22.30 -7.24 2.66
C SER A 90 21.15 -8.24 2.87
N SER A 91 20.00 -7.77 3.36
CA SER A 91 18.83 -8.62 3.63
C SER A 91 17.52 -7.83 3.63
N CYS A 92 16.40 -8.52 3.37
CA CYS A 92 15.05 -7.97 3.50
C CYS A 92 14.68 -7.55 4.94
N TRP A 93 15.46 -7.95 5.94
CA TRP A 93 15.30 -7.55 7.34
C TRP A 93 16.21 -6.40 7.77
N ASP A 94 16.89 -5.74 6.82
CA ASP A 94 17.68 -4.55 7.10
C ASP A 94 16.82 -3.47 7.80
N PRO A 95 17.22 -2.97 8.99
CA PRO A 95 16.48 -1.92 9.69
C PRO A 95 16.24 -0.66 8.84
N ARG A 96 17.14 -0.35 7.90
CA ARG A 96 17.03 0.79 6.98
C ARG A 96 15.77 0.70 6.11
N LEU A 97 15.41 -0.50 5.65
CA LEU A 97 14.15 -0.76 4.93
C LEU A 97 12.94 -0.42 5.80
N GLY A 98 12.97 -0.83 7.06
CA GLY A 98 11.90 -0.56 8.01
C GLY A 98 11.75 0.94 8.31
N ASN A 99 12.87 1.64 8.47
CA ASN A 99 12.89 3.09 8.70
C ASN A 99 12.34 3.86 7.49
N ALA A 100 12.72 3.47 6.27
CA ALA A 100 12.18 4.09 5.06
C ALA A 100 10.65 3.91 4.95
N ILE A 101 10.14 2.72 5.24
CA ILE A 101 8.69 2.46 5.27
C ILE A 101 8.02 3.30 6.36
N GLN A 102 8.62 3.38 7.55
CA GLN A 102 8.08 4.17 8.66
C GLN A 102 8.01 5.67 8.31
N ALA A 103 9.03 6.23 7.66
CA ALA A 103 9.03 7.62 7.24
C ALA A 103 7.86 7.96 6.31
N VAL A 104 7.57 7.07 5.35
CA VAL A 104 6.38 7.21 4.48
C VAL A 104 5.08 7.08 5.28
N GLU A 105 5.05 6.15 6.23
CA GLU A 105 3.87 5.89 7.06
C GLU A 105 3.53 7.05 8.00
N ASP A 106 4.53 7.76 8.50
CA ASP A 106 4.34 8.95 9.34
C ASP A 106 3.70 10.09 8.56
N ILE A 107 4.09 10.27 7.29
CA ILE A 107 3.43 11.23 6.39
C ILE A 107 1.97 10.83 6.16
N LEU A 108 1.69 9.55 5.93
CA LEU A 108 0.33 9.04 5.68
C LEU A 108 -0.57 9.09 6.92
N LYS A 109 0.00 9.17 8.13
CA LYS A 109 -0.73 9.32 9.39
C LYS A 109 -0.99 10.78 9.75
N ASN A 110 -0.25 11.71 9.17
CA ASN A 110 -0.43 13.13 9.44
C ASN A 110 -1.66 13.66 8.67
N ASP A 111 -2.75 13.86 9.41
CA ASP A 111 -4.01 14.39 8.89
C ASP A 111 -3.97 15.89 8.57
N GLN A 112 -2.96 16.61 9.06
CA GLN A 112 -2.73 18.03 8.78
C GLN A 112 -2.05 18.26 7.43
N HIS A 113 -1.53 17.20 6.79
CA HIS A 113 -0.91 17.32 5.49
C HIS A 113 -1.95 17.53 4.39
N ALA A 114 -1.67 18.48 3.48
CA ALA A 114 -2.41 18.60 2.24
C ALA A 114 -2.43 17.26 1.50
N HIS A 115 -3.57 16.93 0.88
CA HIS A 115 -3.78 15.63 0.22
C HIS A 115 -2.67 15.28 -0.78
N VAL A 116 -2.09 16.26 -1.45
CA VAL A 116 -0.99 16.07 -2.39
C VAL A 116 0.21 15.35 -1.80
N PHE A 117 0.60 15.66 -0.56
CA PHE A 117 1.72 15.00 0.12
C PHE A 117 1.41 13.53 0.43
N SER A 118 0.18 13.25 0.84
CA SER A 118 -0.29 11.88 1.04
C SER A 118 -0.29 11.09 -0.28
N ARG A 119 -0.71 11.71 -1.39
CA ARG A 119 -0.70 11.07 -2.73
C ARG A 119 0.72 10.73 -3.17
N LEU A 120 1.66 11.66 -3.00
CA LEU A 120 3.09 11.43 -3.27
C LEU A 120 3.65 10.30 -2.40
N ALA A 121 3.37 10.32 -1.09
CA ALA A 121 3.77 9.25 -0.17
C ALA A 121 3.21 7.88 -0.59
N TYR A 122 1.95 7.80 -1.04
CA TYR A 122 1.37 6.57 -1.59
C TYR A 122 2.08 6.09 -2.86
N VAL A 123 2.46 7.00 -3.77
CA VAL A 123 3.23 6.63 -4.96
C VAL A 123 4.58 6.06 -4.55
N HIS A 124 5.30 6.76 -3.66
CA HIS A 124 6.60 6.31 -3.21
C HIS A 124 6.56 4.99 -2.42
N LEU A 125 5.49 4.78 -1.64
CA LEU A 125 5.24 3.49 -0.97
C LEU A 125 5.18 2.34 -1.97
N THR A 126 4.64 2.55 -3.18
CA THR A 126 4.62 1.52 -4.22
C THR A 126 6.04 1.12 -4.61
N THR A 127 6.91 2.10 -4.86
CA THR A 127 8.32 1.89 -5.20
C THR A 127 9.06 1.15 -4.10
N LEU A 128 8.92 1.57 -2.83
CA LEU A 128 9.55 0.90 -1.69
C LEU A 128 9.08 -0.54 -1.53
N LEU A 129 7.78 -0.82 -1.70
CA LEU A 129 7.25 -2.17 -1.59
C LEU A 129 7.67 -3.07 -2.75
N GLU A 130 7.88 -2.52 -3.94
CA GLU A 130 8.42 -3.25 -5.10
C GLU A 130 9.91 -3.57 -4.90
N TYR A 131 10.69 -2.60 -4.41
CA TYR A 131 12.07 -2.82 -4.00
C TYR A 131 12.16 -3.90 -2.92
N LEU A 132 11.35 -3.81 -1.86
CA LEU A 132 11.32 -4.79 -0.79
C LEU A 132 10.99 -6.20 -1.30
N GLN A 133 10.03 -6.33 -2.23
CA GLN A 133 9.74 -7.63 -2.85
C GLN A 133 10.91 -8.19 -3.65
N LYS A 134 11.67 -7.32 -4.35
CA LYS A 134 12.90 -7.72 -5.05
C LYS A 134 13.96 -8.20 -4.06
N VAL A 135 14.17 -7.49 -2.96
CA VAL A 135 15.12 -7.90 -1.90
C VAL A 135 14.69 -9.23 -1.26
N VAL A 136 13.41 -9.40 -0.93
CA VAL A 136 12.87 -10.66 -0.41
C VAL A 136 13.11 -11.81 -1.39
N ARG A 137 12.89 -11.59 -2.69
CA ARG A 137 13.16 -12.60 -3.72
C ARG A 137 14.65 -12.96 -3.74
N ASN A 138 15.55 -11.97 -3.71
CA ASN A 138 16.99 -12.21 -3.71
C ASN A 138 17.46 -12.99 -2.47
N ASP A 139 16.91 -12.68 -1.30
CA ASP A 139 17.20 -13.42 -0.06
C ASP A 139 16.74 -14.87 -0.13
N ARG A 140 15.59 -15.15 -0.77
CA ARG A 140 15.13 -16.52 -1.00
C ARG A 140 16.03 -17.28 -1.96
N LEU A 141 16.39 -16.65 -3.09
CA LEU A 141 17.27 -17.27 -4.10
C LEU A 141 18.66 -17.55 -3.53
N SER A 142 19.14 -16.67 -2.65
CA SER A 142 20.43 -16.84 -1.95
C SER A 142 20.36 -17.80 -0.75
N GLY A 143 19.21 -18.42 -0.46
CA GLY A 143 19.02 -19.32 0.68
C GLY A 143 18.99 -18.64 2.06
N ARG A 144 19.08 -17.30 2.14
CA ARG A 144 19.03 -16.53 3.40
C ARG A 144 17.64 -16.52 4.03
N LEU A 145 16.60 -16.73 3.23
CA LEU A 145 15.22 -16.79 3.69
C LEU A 145 14.60 -18.14 3.30
N PRO A 146 14.29 -19.03 4.27
CA PRO A 146 13.68 -20.30 3.96
C PRO A 146 12.30 -20.10 3.35
N GLY A 147 12.01 -20.83 2.28
CA GLY A 147 10.68 -20.88 1.68
C GLY A 147 9.68 -21.47 2.68
N LYS A 148 8.56 -20.78 2.91
CA LYS A 148 7.43 -21.32 3.68
C LYS A 148 6.24 -21.51 2.76
N ALA A 149 5.62 -22.69 2.81
CA ALA A 149 4.39 -22.97 2.05
C ALA A 149 3.33 -21.87 2.33
N GLY A 150 2.70 -21.37 1.27
CA GLY A 150 1.72 -20.29 1.36
C GLY A 150 2.28 -18.87 1.57
N LYS A 151 3.61 -18.68 1.69
CA LYS A 151 4.25 -17.36 1.79
C LYS A 151 5.08 -17.03 0.56
N GLY A 152 4.46 -16.27 -0.35
CA GLY A 152 5.16 -15.61 -1.47
C GLY A 152 5.84 -14.31 -1.05
N ASP A 153 6.66 -13.76 -1.95
CA ASP A 153 7.47 -12.55 -1.71
C ASP A 153 6.61 -11.35 -1.27
N ALA A 154 5.44 -11.19 -1.90
CA ALA A 154 4.49 -10.14 -1.55
C ALA A 154 3.91 -10.31 -0.14
N SER A 155 3.68 -11.54 0.32
CA SER A 155 3.19 -11.81 1.68
C SER A 155 4.26 -11.48 2.72
N ILE A 156 5.51 -11.80 2.44
CA ILE A 156 6.65 -11.50 3.33
C ILE A 156 6.89 -9.98 3.39
N ALA A 157 6.81 -9.28 2.26
CA ALA A 157 6.90 -7.82 2.23
C ALA A 157 5.79 -7.15 3.08
N ILE A 158 4.57 -7.72 3.10
CA ILE A 158 3.49 -7.26 3.99
C ILE A 158 3.84 -7.52 5.46
N ASP A 159 4.39 -8.70 5.81
CA ASP A 159 4.83 -9.01 7.17
C ASP A 159 5.90 -8.01 7.65
N ILE A 160 6.84 -7.65 6.76
CA ILE A 160 7.90 -6.68 7.05
C ILE A 160 7.31 -5.30 7.27
N HIS A 161 6.48 -4.79 6.34
CA HIS A 161 5.80 -3.49 6.49
C HIS A 161 5.00 -3.41 7.81
N GLU A 162 4.19 -4.43 8.11
CA GLU A 162 3.43 -4.49 9.36
C GLU A 162 4.34 -4.41 10.60
N LYS A 163 5.48 -5.13 10.59
CA LYS A 163 6.46 -5.09 11.68
C LYS A 163 7.14 -3.73 11.80
N SER A 164 7.60 -3.15 10.69
CA SER A 164 8.28 -1.85 10.67
C SER A 164 7.46 -0.77 11.37
N VAL A 165 6.14 -0.78 11.17
CA VAL A 165 5.22 0.21 11.73
C VAL A 165 4.68 -0.17 13.12
N SER A 166 4.81 -1.43 13.53
CA SER A 166 4.37 -1.91 14.85
C SER A 166 5.38 -1.68 15.96
N THR A 167 6.65 -1.46 15.64
CA THR A 167 7.77 -1.48 16.61
C THR A 167 7.96 -0.13 17.32
N THR A 168 7.32 0.94 16.83
CA THR A 168 7.40 2.31 17.34
C THR A 168 6.30 2.68 18.35
N GLY A 169 5.42 1.73 18.71
CA GLY A 169 4.53 1.89 19.85
C GLY A 169 5.35 1.91 21.15
N LYS A 170 5.59 3.10 21.71
CA LYS A 170 6.16 3.28 23.07
C LYS A 170 5.59 2.19 23.98
N LYS A 171 6.46 1.50 24.74
CA LYS A 171 6.15 0.32 25.58
C LYS A 171 4.95 0.46 26.55
N ASN A 172 4.37 1.65 26.68
CA ASN A 172 3.23 1.96 27.56
C ASN A 172 1.97 2.48 26.82
N ALA A 173 1.92 2.49 25.49
CA ALA A 173 0.73 2.91 24.76
C ALA A 173 -0.25 1.74 24.59
N LYS A 174 -1.26 1.66 25.47
CA LYS A 174 -2.42 0.77 25.36
C LYS A 174 -3.01 0.77 23.93
N VAL A 175 -2.79 -0.33 23.19
CA VAL A 175 -3.72 -1.02 22.26
C VAL A 175 -4.58 -0.16 21.29
N ARG A 176 -4.13 1.02 20.84
CA ARG A 176 -4.93 1.87 19.91
C ARG A 176 -4.25 2.32 18.62
N GLY A 177 -3.07 1.81 18.28
CA GLY A 177 -2.31 2.34 17.13
C GLY A 177 -1.58 1.33 16.26
N ARG A 178 -1.85 0.02 16.40
CA ARG A 178 -1.15 -0.99 15.58
C ARG A 178 -1.81 -1.09 14.21
N ILE A 179 -1.04 -0.81 13.16
CA ILE A 179 -1.48 -1.10 11.79
C ILE A 179 -1.64 -2.61 11.63
N THR A 180 -2.79 -3.05 11.13
CA THR A 180 -3.03 -4.48 10.88
C THR A 180 -2.51 -4.88 9.51
N ARG A 181 -2.30 -6.19 9.31
CA ARG A 181 -2.12 -6.77 7.96
C ARG A 181 -3.19 -6.32 6.96
N HIS A 182 -4.43 -6.13 7.40
CA HIS A 182 -5.52 -5.65 6.54
C HIS A 182 -5.23 -4.21 6.09
N ASP A 183 -4.88 -3.33 7.01
CA ASP A 183 -4.56 -1.93 6.72
C ASP A 183 -3.37 -1.81 5.76
N VAL A 184 -2.32 -2.59 5.97
CA VAL A 184 -1.17 -2.65 5.05
C VAL A 184 -1.62 -3.06 3.64
N LYS A 185 -2.47 -4.07 3.51
CA LYS A 185 -3.04 -4.47 2.21
C LYS A 185 -3.84 -3.34 1.58
N MET A 186 -4.64 -2.62 2.37
CA MET A 186 -5.45 -1.50 1.87
C MET A 186 -4.58 -0.33 1.41
N ARG A 187 -3.58 0.06 2.19
CA ARG A 187 -2.59 1.08 1.81
C ARG A 187 -1.88 0.71 0.53
N ARG A 188 -1.43 -0.54 0.40
CA ARG A 188 -0.79 -1.04 -0.83
C ARG A 188 -1.75 -1.00 -2.03
N ARG A 189 -3.04 -1.24 -1.85
CA ARG A 189 -4.03 -1.11 -2.92
C ARG A 189 -4.21 0.35 -3.34
N ILE A 190 -4.30 1.27 -2.38
CA ILE A 190 -4.39 2.72 -2.63
C ILE A 190 -3.13 3.22 -3.35
N ALA A 191 -1.95 2.88 -2.84
CA ALA A 191 -0.64 3.16 -3.40
C ALA A 191 -0.55 2.79 -4.88
N ARG A 192 -0.89 1.54 -5.22
CA ARG A 192 -0.92 1.04 -6.60
C ARG A 192 -1.90 1.79 -7.49
N ARG A 193 -3.05 2.21 -6.96
CA ARG A 193 -4.06 2.94 -7.73
C ARG A 193 -3.59 4.36 -8.00
N TRP A 194 -2.97 5.04 -7.03
CA TRP A 194 -2.31 6.32 -7.26
C TRP A 194 -1.19 6.21 -8.28
N ASN A 195 -0.32 5.22 -8.16
CA ASN A 195 0.77 4.99 -9.10
C ASN A 195 0.29 4.71 -10.54
N LEU A 196 -0.94 4.20 -10.72
CA LEU A 196 -1.53 4.09 -12.07
C LEU A 196 -1.91 5.44 -12.66
N LEU A 197 -2.34 6.40 -11.83
CA LEU A 197 -2.76 7.72 -12.28
C LEU A 197 -1.58 8.67 -12.54
N THR A 198 -0.38 8.37 -12.05
CA THR A 198 0.81 9.21 -12.29
C THR A 198 1.30 9.17 -13.74
N ALA A 199 0.89 8.17 -14.54
CA ALA A 199 1.20 8.07 -15.96
C ALA A 199 2.66 8.41 -16.35
N GLY A 200 3.61 8.05 -15.46
CA GLY A 200 5.04 8.28 -15.63
C GLY A 200 5.65 9.39 -14.77
N SER A 201 4.87 10.34 -14.22
CA SER A 201 5.36 11.40 -13.31
C SER A 201 4.51 11.56 -12.04
N PRO A 202 5.10 11.47 -10.83
CA PRO A 202 4.38 11.67 -9.56
C PRO A 202 3.79 13.08 -9.45
N PHE A 203 4.37 14.06 -10.14
CA PHE A 203 3.92 15.45 -10.13
C PHE A 203 2.63 15.70 -10.94
N LEU A 204 2.12 14.72 -11.70
CA LEU A 204 0.76 14.83 -12.25
C LEU A 204 -0.31 14.83 -11.13
N LEU A 205 0.00 14.33 -9.93
CA LEU A 205 -0.93 14.31 -8.79
C LEU A 205 -1.25 15.70 -8.22
N LEU A 206 -0.43 16.70 -8.55
CA LEU A 206 -0.57 18.10 -8.12
C LEU A 206 -1.91 18.70 -8.54
N VAL A 207 -2.39 18.29 -9.72
CA VAL A 207 -3.57 18.88 -10.36
C VAL A 207 -4.78 17.97 -10.26
N TYR A 208 -4.69 16.86 -9.53
CA TYR A 208 -5.82 15.96 -9.34
C TYR A 208 -6.72 16.44 -8.20
N SER A 209 -8.02 16.34 -8.39
CA SER A 209 -9.01 16.85 -7.43
C SER A 209 -9.32 15.84 -6.32
N ASP A 210 -10.08 16.26 -5.31
CA ASP A 210 -10.58 15.36 -4.26
C ASP A 210 -11.57 14.32 -4.78
N LYS A 211 -12.16 14.56 -5.96
CA LYS A 211 -12.94 13.53 -6.65
C LYS A 211 -12.06 12.37 -7.09
N ALA A 212 -10.80 12.63 -7.49
CA ALA A 212 -9.84 11.57 -7.79
C ALA A 212 -9.53 10.73 -6.54
N GLU A 213 -9.41 11.37 -5.36
CA GLU A 213 -9.23 10.68 -4.07
C GLU A 213 -10.37 9.68 -3.80
N SER A 214 -11.61 10.12 -4.01
CA SER A 214 -12.81 9.28 -3.85
C SER A 214 -12.78 8.05 -4.77
N ILE A 215 -12.38 8.22 -6.03
CA ILE A 215 -12.24 7.12 -7.00
C ILE A 215 -11.13 6.17 -6.59
N ILE A 216 -10.01 6.68 -6.09
CA ILE A 216 -8.90 5.84 -5.64
C ILE A 216 -9.32 4.94 -4.48
N ARG A 217 -10.23 5.40 -3.62
CA ARG A 217 -10.76 4.63 -2.48
C ARG A 217 -11.92 3.72 -2.84
N ASP A 218 -12.58 3.96 -3.97
CA ASP A 218 -13.63 3.08 -4.51
C ASP A 218 -13.02 1.84 -5.20
N PHE A 219 -12.86 0.75 -4.44
CA PHE A 219 -12.34 -0.52 -4.95
C PHE A 219 -13.29 -1.27 -5.89
N SER A 220 -14.51 -0.77 -6.13
CA SER A 220 -15.37 -1.29 -7.19
C SER A 220 -14.90 -0.85 -8.58
N VAL A 221 -14.15 0.26 -8.67
CA VAL A 221 -13.56 0.74 -9.93
C VAL A 221 -12.41 -0.18 -10.33
N SER A 222 -12.52 -0.76 -11.52
CA SER A 222 -11.56 -1.72 -12.05
C SER A 222 -10.22 -1.08 -12.42
N LYS A 223 -9.16 -1.90 -12.51
CA LYS A 223 -7.82 -1.45 -12.93
C LYS A 223 -7.83 -0.89 -14.37
N SER A 224 -8.60 -1.48 -15.28
CA SER A 224 -8.72 -0.99 -16.67
C SER A 224 -9.41 0.37 -16.72
N THR A 225 -10.47 0.56 -15.93
CA THR A 225 -11.13 1.87 -15.78
C THR A 225 -10.16 2.92 -15.26
N LEU A 226 -9.35 2.60 -14.25
CA LEU A 226 -8.32 3.52 -13.75
C LEU A 226 -7.27 3.91 -14.80
N LYS A 227 -6.85 2.97 -15.66
CA LYS A 227 -5.92 3.29 -16.76
C LYS A 227 -6.56 4.26 -17.76
N ILE A 228 -7.82 4.03 -18.14
CA ILE A 228 -8.55 4.95 -19.02
C ILE A 228 -8.71 6.33 -18.38
N LEU A 229 -8.97 6.37 -17.06
CA LEU A 229 -9.03 7.62 -16.30
C LEU A 229 -7.69 8.36 -16.31
N ALA A 230 -6.58 7.66 -16.07
CA ALA A 230 -5.24 8.24 -16.09
C ALA A 230 -4.94 8.94 -17.42
N GLU A 231 -5.19 8.25 -18.55
CA GLU A 231 -4.97 8.83 -19.89
C GLU A 231 -5.86 10.05 -20.13
N LYS A 232 -7.14 10.00 -19.74
CA LYS A 232 -8.06 11.13 -19.88
C LYS A 232 -7.71 12.31 -18.98
N MET A 233 -7.24 12.07 -17.76
CA MET A 233 -6.81 13.12 -16.83
C MET A 233 -5.53 13.80 -17.37
N LYS A 234 -4.57 13.01 -17.84
CA LYS A 234 -3.36 13.53 -18.50
C LYS A 234 -3.70 14.34 -19.75
N ALA A 235 -4.67 13.91 -20.55
CA ALA A 235 -5.11 14.63 -21.75
C ALA A 235 -5.81 15.97 -21.45
N GLN A 236 -6.37 16.15 -20.25
CA GLN A 236 -6.94 17.42 -19.79
C GLN A 236 -5.87 18.42 -19.31
N CYS A 237 -4.65 17.95 -19.02
CA CYS A 237 -3.57 18.81 -18.58
C CYS A 237 -2.96 19.58 -19.76
N PRO A 238 -2.58 20.86 -19.59
CA PRO A 238 -1.82 21.59 -20.60
C PRO A 238 -0.55 20.84 -21.01
N ARG A 239 -0.24 20.81 -22.32
CA ARG A 239 0.96 20.10 -22.81
C ARG A 239 2.26 20.62 -22.19
N LYS A 240 2.34 21.95 -21.96
CA LYS A 240 3.48 22.58 -21.27
C LYS A 240 3.64 22.01 -19.85
N PHE A 241 2.55 21.92 -19.10
CA PHE A 241 2.53 21.34 -17.75
C PHE A 241 3.04 19.89 -17.76
N VAL A 242 2.48 19.04 -18.63
CA VAL A 242 2.87 17.62 -18.72
C VAL A 242 4.36 17.44 -19.01
N LYS A 243 4.94 18.30 -19.85
CA LYS A 243 6.39 18.31 -20.10
C LYS A 243 7.16 18.77 -18.87
N ALA A 244 6.76 19.89 -18.26
CA ALA A 244 7.43 20.46 -17.11
C ALA A 244 7.48 19.48 -15.91
N VAL A 245 6.36 18.81 -15.61
CA VAL A 245 6.31 17.80 -14.54
C VAL A 245 7.07 16.51 -14.87
N ALA A 246 7.27 16.19 -16.15
CA ALA A 246 8.13 15.09 -16.56
C ALA A 246 9.61 15.43 -16.33
N SER A 247 10.02 16.66 -16.65
CA SER A 247 11.38 17.13 -16.39
C SER A 247 11.66 17.28 -14.89
N LEU A 248 10.71 17.76 -14.08
CA LEU A 248 10.86 17.78 -12.62
C LEU A 248 11.15 16.40 -12.04
N LYS A 249 10.51 15.36 -12.57
CA LYS A 249 10.81 13.98 -12.16
C LYS A 249 12.27 13.62 -12.47
N GLN A 250 12.74 13.92 -13.68
CA GLN A 250 14.12 13.62 -14.08
C GLN A 250 15.13 14.38 -13.21
N PHE A 251 14.86 15.65 -12.91
CA PHE A 251 15.69 16.42 -11.98
C PHE A 251 15.67 15.86 -10.57
N ALA A 252 14.52 15.41 -10.07
CA ALA A 252 14.46 14.75 -8.78
C ALA A 252 15.30 13.45 -8.75
N GLU A 253 15.28 12.67 -9.82
CA GLU A 253 16.10 11.47 -9.96
C GLU A 253 17.60 11.81 -10.01
N GLN A 254 17.99 12.89 -10.71
CA GLN A 254 19.37 13.38 -10.74
C GLN A 254 19.84 13.92 -9.39
N ALA A 255 18.99 14.72 -8.73
CA ALA A 255 19.28 15.29 -7.41
C ALA A 255 19.59 14.20 -6.38
N LEU A 256 18.89 13.06 -6.45
CA LEU A 256 19.19 11.90 -5.60
C LEU A 256 20.55 11.25 -5.92
N GLN A 257 20.89 11.12 -7.20
CA GLN A 257 22.13 10.49 -7.64
C GLN A 257 23.35 11.35 -7.30
N GLU A 258 23.25 12.65 -7.55
CA GLU A 258 24.32 13.62 -7.36
C GLU A 258 24.35 14.21 -5.94
N LYS A 259 23.39 13.84 -5.08
CA LYS A 259 23.23 14.30 -3.69
C LYS A 259 23.18 15.83 -3.60
N TYR A 260 22.26 16.42 -4.34
CA TYR A 260 22.08 17.88 -4.38
C TYR A 260 21.82 18.45 -2.99
N ASN A 261 22.42 19.61 -2.73
CA ASN A 261 22.08 20.44 -1.57
C ASN A 261 20.83 21.30 -1.86
N ASP A 262 20.35 22.01 -0.84
CA ASP A 262 19.13 22.80 -0.94
C ASP A 262 19.22 23.91 -2.00
N ASP A 263 20.40 24.51 -2.19
CA ASP A 263 20.63 25.55 -3.22
C ASP A 263 20.48 24.97 -4.65
N GLN A 264 21.01 23.77 -4.89
CA GLN A 264 20.90 23.07 -6.16
C GLN A 264 19.46 22.59 -6.44
N ILE A 265 18.73 22.20 -5.39
CA ILE A 265 17.29 21.88 -5.47
C ILE A 265 16.49 23.14 -5.82
N ALA A 266 16.84 24.29 -5.24
CA ALA A 266 16.22 25.56 -5.59
C ALA A 266 16.50 25.96 -7.06
N GLU A 267 17.75 25.83 -7.52
CA GLU A 267 18.13 26.14 -8.90
C GLU A 267 17.40 25.25 -9.93
N THR A 268 17.26 23.94 -9.65
CA THR A 268 16.47 23.04 -10.51
C THR A 268 14.99 23.40 -10.54
N PHE A 269 14.45 23.91 -9.43
CA PHE A 269 13.08 24.40 -9.40
C PHE A 269 12.90 25.71 -10.18
N LEU A 270 13.87 26.64 -10.15
CA LEU A 270 13.84 27.86 -10.98
C LEU A 270 13.72 27.51 -12.47
N LYS A 271 14.46 26.50 -12.94
CA LYS A 271 14.35 25.99 -14.33
C LYS A 271 12.93 25.51 -14.66
N PHE A 272 12.22 24.90 -13.69
CA PHE A 272 10.82 24.53 -13.86
C PHE A 272 9.89 25.74 -13.95
N GLN A 273 10.12 26.78 -13.15
CA GLN A 273 9.34 28.02 -13.23
C GLN A 273 9.49 28.67 -14.61
N ASP A 274 10.74 28.81 -15.09
CA ASP A 274 11.04 29.36 -16.41
C ASP A 274 10.37 28.57 -17.55
N TRP A 275 10.33 27.24 -17.44
CA TRP A 275 9.71 26.38 -18.45
C TRP A 275 8.18 26.37 -18.43
N TYR A 276 7.58 26.55 -17.25
CA TYR A 276 6.13 26.55 -17.11
C TYR A 276 5.52 27.95 -17.12
N GLU A 277 6.36 29.00 -17.21
CA GLU A 277 5.96 30.42 -17.18
C GLU A 277 5.22 30.77 -15.86
N LEU A 278 5.70 30.23 -14.73
CA LEU A 278 5.16 30.52 -13.38
C LEU A 278 5.73 31.79 -12.77
#